data_AF-A0A7C7NQQ0-F1
#
_entry.id   AF-A0A7C7NQQ0-F1
#
_cell.length_a   1.000
_cell.length_b   1.000
_cell.length_c   1.000
_cell.angle_alpha   90.00
_cell.angle_beta   90.00
_cell.angle_gamma   90.00
#
_symmetry.space_group_name_H-M   'P 1'
#
loop_
_entity.id
_entity.type
_entity.pdbx_description
1 polymer ?
#
loop_
_entity_poly.entity_id
_entity_poly.type
_entity_poly.pdbx_seq_one_letter_code
_entity_poly.pdbx_strand_id
1 'polypeptide(L)'
;MAATTELIAHNRSEDEISELIGADWLIYQDLEDLIESAKVGNPSIQQFECSVFDGNYITADIDSTYLKKLEETRSDEKKSRKLN
;
A
#
# COMPACT_ATOMS: atom_id res chain seq x y z
N MET A 1 7.49 0.82 -3.64
CA MET A 1 6.20 1.55 -3.59
C MET A 1 6.43 3.03 -3.39
N ALA A 2 5.49 3.85 -3.89
CA ALA A 2 5.43 5.28 -3.63
C ALA A 2 5.27 5.57 -2.14
N ALA A 3 5.50 6.82 -1.71
CA ALA A 3 5.17 7.21 -0.34
C ALA A 3 3.68 6.97 -0.08
N THR A 4 3.31 6.70 1.17
CA THR A 4 1.92 6.45 1.58
C THR A 4 1.01 7.61 1.15
N THR A 5 1.52 8.84 1.25
CA THR A 5 0.85 10.08 0.80
C THR A 5 0.69 10.20 -0.72
N GLU A 6 1.43 9.43 -1.52
CA GLU A 6 1.33 9.39 -2.98
C GLU A 6 0.32 8.31 -3.45
N LEU A 7 -0.23 7.49 -2.54
CA LEU A 7 -1.26 6.50 -2.87
C LEU A 7 -2.63 7.18 -2.97
N ILE A 8 -3.34 6.93 -4.07
CA ILE A 8 -4.67 7.51 -4.28
C ILE A 8 -5.69 7.05 -3.22
N ALA A 9 -5.54 5.83 -2.71
CA ALA A 9 -6.39 5.26 -1.68
C ALA A 9 -6.04 5.71 -0.26
N HIS A 10 -4.94 6.46 -0.07
CA HIS A 10 -4.55 6.87 1.27
C HIS A 10 -5.56 7.86 1.87
N ASN A 11 -6.15 7.45 3.00
CA ASN A 11 -7.11 8.22 3.78
C ASN A 11 -8.33 8.70 2.96
N ARG A 12 -8.76 7.87 2.01
CA ARG A 12 -9.96 8.09 1.19
C ARG A 12 -10.86 6.88 1.20
N SER A 13 -12.17 7.10 1.10
CA SER A 13 -13.14 6.04 0.85
C SER A 13 -13.12 5.60 -0.62
N GLU A 14 -13.71 4.46 -0.92
CA GLU A 14 -13.87 3.97 -2.31
C GLU A 14 -14.65 4.96 -3.17
N ASP A 15 -15.71 5.57 -2.63
CA ASP A 15 -16.50 6.60 -3.31
C ASP A 15 -15.64 7.82 -3.68
N GLU A 16 -14.84 8.32 -2.73
CA GLU A 16 -13.93 9.45 -2.97
C GLU A 16 -12.89 9.11 -4.03
N ILE A 17 -12.37 7.88 -4.04
CA ILE A 17 -11.42 7.42 -5.05
C ILE A 17 -12.10 7.35 -6.42
N SER A 18 -13.32 6.78 -6.50
CA SER A 18 -14.10 6.66 -7.74
C SER A 18 -14.36 8.02 -8.37
N GLU A 19 -14.78 9.00 -7.57
CA GLU A 19 -14.97 10.38 -8.02
C GLU A 19 -13.66 11.01 -8.52
N LEU A 20 -12.56 10.83 -7.79
CA LEU A 20 -11.24 11.37 -8.13
C LEU A 20 -10.69 10.85 -9.46
N ILE A 21 -10.94 9.58 -9.78
CA ILE A 21 -10.51 8.98 -11.04
C ILE A 21 -11.54 9.15 -12.17
N GLY A 22 -12.72 9.68 -11.87
CA GLY A 22 -13.82 9.85 -12.82
C GLY A 22 -14.44 8.52 -13.28
N ALA A 23 -14.46 7.51 -12.41
CA ALA A 23 -15.08 6.22 -12.70
C ALA A 23 -16.56 6.23 -12.31
N ASP A 24 -17.40 5.64 -13.16
CA ASP A 24 -18.82 5.40 -12.86
C ASP A 24 -19.00 4.36 -11.74
N TRP A 25 -18.01 3.47 -11.58
CA TRP A 25 -17.99 2.47 -10.53
C TRP A 25 -16.56 2.02 -10.23
N LEU A 26 -16.27 1.81 -8.95
CA LEU A 26 -15.02 1.27 -8.44
C LEU A 26 -15.33 0.05 -7.57
N ILE A 27 -14.50 -0.98 -7.70
CA ILE A 27 -14.55 -2.17 -6.84
C ILE A 27 -13.13 -2.59 -6.51
N TYR A 28 -12.88 -2.87 -5.24
CA TYR A 28 -11.66 -3.53 -4.78
C TYR A 28 -11.93 -5.02 -4.54
N GLN A 29 -10.89 -5.83 -4.67
CA GLN A 29 -10.94 -7.23 -4.26
C GLN A 29 -10.76 -7.31 -2.75
N ASP A 30 -11.54 -8.16 -2.09
CA ASP A 30 -11.36 -8.45 -0.66
C ASP A 30 -10.01 -9.15 -0.40
N LEU A 31 -9.35 -8.76 0.68
CA LEU A 31 -8.02 -9.28 1.01
C LEU A 31 -8.08 -10.79 1.30
N GLU A 32 -9.14 -11.25 1.96
CA GLU A 32 -9.41 -12.66 2.24
C GLU A 32 -9.51 -13.46 0.94
N ASP A 33 -10.28 -12.97 -0.04
CA ASP A 33 -10.45 -13.60 -1.35
C ASP A 33 -9.12 -13.67 -2.12
N LEU A 34 -8.28 -12.62 -2.01
CA LEU A 34 -6.95 -12.61 -2.59
C LEU A 34 -6.05 -13.69 -1.97
N ILE A 35 -6.07 -13.83 -0.65
CA ILE A 35 -5.31 -14.86 0.08
C ILE A 35 -5.78 -16.26 -0.33
N GLU A 36 -7.09 -16.50 -0.40
CA GLU A 36 -7.65 -17.79 -0.80
C GLU A 36 -7.24 -18.13 -2.24
N SER A 37 -7.36 -17.18 -3.16
CA SER A 37 -6.96 -17.35 -4.56
C SER A 37 -5.48 -17.73 -4.69
N ALA A 38 -4.59 -17.07 -3.94
CA ALA A 38 -3.16 -17.38 -3.94
C ALA A 38 -2.85 -18.78 -3.39
N LYS A 39 -3.61 -19.26 -2.39
CA LYS A 39 -3.45 -20.59 -1.80
C LYS A 39 -3.79 -21.74 -2.75
N VAL A 40 -4.63 -21.51 -3.77
CA VAL A 40 -4.97 -22.53 -4.77
C VAL A 40 -3.73 -23.12 -5.43
N GLY A 41 -2.71 -22.30 -5.70
CA GLY A 41 -1.45 -22.75 -6.30
C GLY A 41 -0.57 -23.57 -5.36
N ASN A 42 -0.67 -23.36 -4.04
CA ASN A 42 0.04 -24.13 -3.02
C ASN A 42 -0.66 -24.06 -1.66
N PRO A 43 -1.47 -25.07 -1.30
CA PRO A 43 -2.22 -25.08 -0.04
C PRO A 43 -1.35 -25.19 1.22
N SER A 44 -0.05 -25.49 1.09
CA SER A 44 0.85 -25.57 2.25
C SER A 44 1.20 -24.20 2.82
N ILE A 45 1.02 -23.12 2.05
CA ILE A 45 1.29 -21.75 2.49
C ILE A 45 0.22 -21.33 3.50
N GLN A 46 0.63 -21.07 4.74
CA GLN A 46 -0.27 -20.71 5.83
C GLN A 46 -0.60 -19.21 5.84
N GLN A 47 0.41 -18.38 5.59
CA GLN A 47 0.34 -16.92 5.70
C GLN A 47 1.13 -16.26 4.57
N PHE A 48 0.68 -15.09 4.15
CA PHE A 48 1.35 -14.23 3.19
C PHE A 48 1.78 -12.93 3.87
N GLU A 49 2.78 -12.28 3.29
CA GLU A 49 3.18 -10.94 3.68
C GLU A 49 2.22 -9.96 3.00
N CYS A 50 1.31 -9.36 3.78
CA CYS A 50 0.21 -8.51 3.30
C CYS A 50 0.29 -7.09 3.85
N SER A 51 1.42 -6.66 4.40
CA SER A 51 1.57 -5.39 5.13
C SER A 51 1.16 -4.15 4.34
N VAL A 52 1.27 -4.20 3.02
CA VAL A 52 0.86 -3.11 2.13
C VAL A 52 -0.65 -2.92 2.04
N PHE A 53 -1.44 -3.93 2.45
CA PHE A 53 -2.90 -3.92 2.46
C PHE A 53 -3.44 -3.70 3.88
N ASP A 54 -2.89 -4.38 4.89
CA ASP A 54 -3.41 -4.40 6.25
C ASP A 54 -2.55 -3.64 7.29
N GLY A 55 -1.38 -3.16 6.89
CA GLY A 55 -0.42 -2.47 7.75
C GLY A 55 0.38 -3.39 8.70
N ASN A 56 0.20 -4.72 8.62
CA ASN A 56 0.82 -5.68 9.54
C ASN A 56 2.15 -6.22 8.98
N TYR A 57 3.25 -5.55 9.30
CA TYR A 57 4.60 -5.98 8.91
C TYR A 57 5.10 -7.16 9.77
N ILE A 58 5.39 -8.29 9.13
CA ILE A 58 5.81 -9.54 9.79
C ILE A 58 7.11 -9.38 10.59
N THR A 59 8.02 -8.50 10.19
CA THR A 59 9.32 -8.30 10.84
C THR A 59 9.21 -7.56 12.19
N ALA A 60 8.03 -7.02 12.52
CA ALA A 60 7.70 -6.35 13.80
C ALA A 60 8.61 -5.18 14.22
N ASP A 61 9.58 -4.79 13.38
CA ASP A 61 10.49 -3.66 13.54
C ASP A 61 10.12 -2.47 12.64
N ILE A 62 9.12 -2.65 11.78
CA ILE A 62 8.57 -1.61 10.92
C ILE A 62 7.42 -0.94 11.65
N ASP A 63 7.67 0.29 12.09
CA ASP A 63 6.66 1.18 12.65
C ASP A 63 6.40 2.39 11.74
N SER A 64 5.37 3.17 12.07
CA SER A 64 5.05 4.40 11.35
C SER A 64 6.21 5.41 11.36
N THR A 65 7.04 5.39 12.41
CA THR A 65 8.24 6.22 12.52
C THR A 65 9.27 5.88 11.45
N TYR A 66 9.52 4.60 11.23
CA TYR A 66 10.44 4.08 10.21
C TYR A 66 9.96 4.45 8.81
N LEU A 67 8.66 4.22 8.52
CA LEU A 67 8.08 4.56 7.23
C LEU A 67 8.16 6.06 6.93
N LYS A 68 7.89 6.90 7.93
CA LYS A 68 8.01 8.37 7.80
C LYS A 68 9.44 8.82 7.49
N LYS A 69 10.45 8.26 8.17
CA LYS A 69 11.87 8.55 7.89
C LYS A 69 12.26 8.14 6.47
N LEU A 70 11.73 7.02 5.98
CA LEU A 70 11.97 6.56 4.61
C LEU A 70 11.34 7.51 3.58
N GLU A 71 10.14 8.01 3.84
CA GLU A 71 9.45 9.01 3.00
C GLU A 71 10.19 10.36 2.95
N GLU A 72 10.66 10.84 4.11
CA GLU A 72 11.46 12.07 4.21
C GLU A 72 12.76 11.95 3.40
N THR A 73 13.50 10.85 3.56
CA THR A 73 14.73 10.58 2.82
C THR A 73 14.52 10.62 1.31
N ARG A 74 13.46 9.94 0.82
CA ARG A 74 13.11 9.93 -0.62
C ARG A 74 12.69 11.30 -1.14
N SER A 75 12.02 12.10 -0.32
CA SER A 75 11.60 13.46 -0.68
C SER A 75 12.80 14.39 -0.84
N ASP A 76 13.80 14.27 0.04
CA ASP A 76 15.03 15.05 -0.02
C ASP A 76 15.91 14.66 -1.22
N GLU A 77 15.99 13.37 -1.56
CA GLU A 77 16.64 12.92 -2.80
C GLU A 77 15.95 13.48 -4.06
N LYS A 78 14.60 13.47 -4.11
CA LYS A 78 13.83 14.08 -5.21
C LYS A 78 14.07 15.59 -5.31
N LYS A 79 14.20 16.31 -4.20
CA LYS A 79 14.52 17.75 -4.17
C LYS A 79 15.95 18.02 -4.65
N SER A 80 16.93 17.24 -4.18
CA SER A 80 18.33 17.35 -4.58
C SER A 80 18.53 17.12 -6.09
N ARG A 81 17.80 16.17 -6.69
CA ARG A 81 17.79 15.94 -8.15
C ARG A 81 17.15 17.05 -8.98
N LYS A 82 16.25 17.85 -8.41
CA LYS A 82 15.64 19.01 -9.09
C LYS A 82 16.52 20.27 -9.05
N LEU A 83 17.50 20.31 -8.14
CA LEU A 83 18.40 21.45 -7.94
C LEU A 83 19.71 21.36 -8.74
N ASN A 84 19.92 20.27 -9.48
CA ASN A 84 21.09 20.06 -10.37
C ASN A 84 20.66 20.07 -11.83
#